data_AF-A0AAW5TP95-F1
#
_entry.id   AF-A0AAW5TP95-F1
#
_cell.length_a   1.000
_cell.length_b   1.000
_cell.length_c   1.000
_cell.angle_alpha   90.00
_cell.angle_beta   90.00
_cell.angle_gamma   90.00
#
_symmetry.space_group_name_H-M   'P 1'
#
loop_
_entity.id
_entity.type
_entity.pdbx_description
1 polymer ?
#
loop_
_entity_poly.entity_id
_entity_poly.type
_entity_poly.pdbx_seq_one_letter_code
_entity_poly.pdbx_strand_id
1 'polypeptide(L)'
;FGEKAKEVRDTSLHVPHGESGIVIDIRQFDKENNDELPSDVNETVRVYIAQRRKITVGDKMAGRHGDKGVISRILPVEDMPFM
;
A
#
# COMPACT_ATOMS: atom_id res chain seq x y z
N PHE A 1 26.42 -7.97 -26.56
CA PHE A 1 27.56 -7.12 -26.15
C PHE A 1 27.64 -5.92 -27.09
N GLY A 2 26.97 -4.82 -26.76
CA GLY A 2 26.89 -3.69 -27.68
C GLY A 2 25.99 -2.53 -27.28
N GLU A 3 25.55 -2.43 -26.03
CA GLU A 3 24.96 -1.18 -25.56
C GLU A 3 26.11 -0.26 -25.12
N LYS A 4 26.41 0.72 -25.98
CA LYS A 4 27.19 1.90 -25.59
C LYS A 4 26.55 2.47 -24.32
N ALA A 5 27.37 2.69 -23.30
CA ALA A 5 26.96 3.00 -21.93
C ALA A 5 25.75 3.94 -21.88
N LYS A 6 24.61 3.44 -21.39
CA LYS A 6 23.57 4.31 -20.85
C LYS A 6 24.17 4.96 -19.59
N GLU A 7 24.46 6.26 -19.65
CA GLU A 7 24.88 7.05 -18.48
C GLU A 7 23.75 7.29 -17.47
N VAL A 8 22.62 6.60 -17.62
CA VAL A 8 21.44 6.75 -16.77
C VAL A 8 21.34 5.55 -15.84
N ARG A 9 21.26 5.81 -14.54
CA ARG A 9 20.95 4.82 -13.52
C ARG A 9 19.45 4.76 -13.30
N ASP A 10 18.93 3.56 -13.05
CA ASP A 10 17.52 3.39 -12.68
C ASP A 10 17.30 3.87 -11.23
N THR A 11 16.40 4.84 -11.07
CA THR A 11 15.96 5.38 -9.78
C THR A 11 14.43 5.35 -9.66
N SER A 12 13.79 4.38 -10.31
CA SER A 12 12.33 4.26 -10.33
C SER A 12 11.75 4.04 -8.93
N LEU A 13 10.53 4.55 -8.72
CA LEU A 13 9.76 4.29 -7.51
C LEU A 13 9.24 2.85 -7.54
N HIS A 14 9.61 2.07 -6.54
CA HIS A 14 9.17 0.68 -6.37
C HIS A 14 8.19 0.58 -5.19
N VAL A 15 7.31 -0.42 -5.24
CA VAL A 15 6.40 -0.70 -4.12
C VAL A 15 7.22 -1.14 -2.89
N PRO A 16 7.04 -0.50 -1.72
CA PRO A 16 7.72 -0.90 -0.50
C PRO A 16 7.38 -2.34 -0.06
N HIS A 17 8.26 -2.95 0.73
CA HIS A 17 8.02 -4.30 1.25
C HIS A 17 6.80 -4.35 2.17
N GLY A 18 5.98 -5.39 2.02
CA GLY A 18 4.78 -5.61 2.83
C GLY A 18 3.56 -4.83 2.35
N GLU A 19 3.73 -3.89 1.42
CA GLU A 19 2.62 -3.25 0.73
C GLU A 19 2.24 -4.04 -0.53
N SER A 20 0.94 -4.22 -0.73
CA SER A 20 0.38 -4.88 -1.90
C SER A 20 -1.02 -4.36 -2.12
N GLY A 21 -1.49 -4.36 -3.36
CA GLY A 21 -2.80 -3.83 -3.66
C GLY A 21 -3.04 -3.60 -5.14
N ILE A 22 -4.11 -2.87 -5.40
CA ILE A 22 -4.52 -2.46 -6.74
C ILE A 22 -4.32 -0.94 -6.82
N VAL A 23 -3.77 -0.48 -7.95
CA VAL A 23 -3.69 0.96 -8.25
C VAL A 23 -5.10 1.46 -8.53
N ILE A 24 -5.58 2.38 -7.71
CA ILE A 24 -6.91 2.98 -7.87
C ILE A 24 -6.84 4.22 -8.75
N ASP A 25 -5.82 5.06 -8.54
CA ASP A 25 -5.71 6.37 -9.17
C ASP A 25 -4.23 6.75 -9.36
N ILE A 26 -3.96 7.52 -10.41
CA ILE A 26 -2.64 8.08 -10.72
C ILE A 26 -2.85 9.57 -10.98
N ARG A 27 -2.18 10.41 -10.19
CA ARG A 27 -2.20 11.87 -10.37
C ARG A 27 -0.81 12.34 -10.76
N GLN A 28 -0.73 12.91 -11.94
CA GLN A 28 0.48 13.57 -12.46
C GLN A 28 0.31 15.07 -12.31
N PHE A 29 1.37 15.73 -11.83
CA PHE A 29 1.47 17.18 -11.73
C PHE A 29 2.72 17.60 -12.48
N ASP A 30 2.56 18.50 -13.44
CA ASP A 30 3.65 18.94 -14.32
C ASP A 30 3.83 20.44 -14.22
N LYS A 31 5.08 20.87 -14.08
CA LYS A 31 5.41 22.30 -14.05
C LYS A 31 5.05 23.01 -15.35
N GLU A 32 5.13 22.30 -16.48
CA GLU A 32 4.76 22.83 -17.80
C GLU A 32 3.25 23.01 -17.97
N ASN A 33 2.45 22.22 -17.25
CA ASN A 33 0.98 22.35 -17.22
C ASN A 33 0.50 23.42 -16.23
N ASN A 34 1.44 24.21 -15.68
CA ASN A 34 1.17 25.32 -14.75
C ASN A 34 0.60 24.85 -13.40
N ASP A 35 0.91 23.62 -12.98
CA ASP A 35 0.59 23.11 -11.65
C ASP A 35 1.53 23.71 -10.58
N GLU A 36 1.00 23.94 -9.38
CA GLU A 36 1.78 24.47 -8.26
C GLU A 36 2.69 23.37 -7.69
N LEU A 37 4.00 23.48 -7.97
CA LEU A 37 5.03 22.55 -7.53
C LEU A 37 6.12 23.25 -6.71
N PRO A 38 6.79 22.55 -5.78
CA PRO A 38 7.93 23.08 -5.05
C PRO A 38 9.05 23.55 -5.98
N SER A 39 9.82 24.54 -5.54
CA SER A 39 11.07 24.93 -6.21
C SER A 39 12.00 23.71 -6.27
N ASP A 40 12.55 23.43 -7.45
CA ASP A 40 13.43 22.29 -7.81
C ASP A 40 12.72 20.99 -8.26
N VAL A 41 11.39 20.96 -8.32
CA VAL A 41 10.64 19.81 -8.86
C VAL A 41 10.09 20.14 -10.26
N ASN A 42 10.33 19.25 -11.23
CA ASN A 42 9.80 19.40 -12.59
C ASN A 42 8.44 18.70 -12.78
N GLU A 43 8.32 17.50 -12.22
CA GLU A 43 7.13 16.66 -12.31
C GLU A 43 6.94 15.91 -10.99
N THR A 44 5.70 15.65 -10.60
CA THR A 44 5.35 14.79 -9.47
C THR A 44 4.26 13.81 -9.87
N VAL A 45 4.55 12.52 -9.73
CA VAL A 45 3.57 11.44 -9.94
C VAL A 45 3.19 10.83 -8.60
N ARG A 46 1.90 10.87 -8.27
CA ARG A 46 1.32 10.23 -7.08
C ARG A 46 0.51 9.01 -7.51
N VAL A 47 0.88 7.84 -6.98
CA VAL A 47 0.19 6.57 -7.24
C VAL A 47 -0.58 6.16 -5.99
N TYR A 48 -1.90 6.04 -6.11
CA TYR A 48 -2.76 5.60 -5.01
C TYR A 48 -2.95 4.08 -5.09
N ILE A 49 -2.37 3.36 -4.13
CA ILE A 49 -2.50 1.90 -4.01
C ILE A 49 -3.45 1.60 -2.85
N ALA A 50 -4.45 0.75 -3.10
CA ALA A 50 -5.36 0.30 -2.05
C ALA A 50 -5.31 -1.22 -1.86
N GLN A 51 -5.47 -1.62 -0.61
CA GLN A 51 -5.49 -3.01 -0.20
C GLN A 51 -6.77 -3.30 0.60
N ARG A 52 -7.48 -4.36 0.24
CA ARG A 52 -8.56 -4.88 1.09
C ARG A 52 -7.98 -5.90 2.06
N ARG A 53 -7.76 -5.50 3.31
CA ARG A 53 -7.27 -6.39 4.39
C ARG A 53 -8.43 -7.15 5.02
N LYS A 54 -8.35 -8.48 4.99
CA LYS A 54 -9.26 -9.36 5.75
C LYS A 54 -8.73 -9.50 7.17
N ILE A 55 -9.61 -9.87 8.10
CA ILE A 55 -9.22 -10.21 9.47
C ILE A 55 -8.27 -11.41 9.44
N THR A 56 -7.17 -11.31 10.17
CA THR A 56 -6.13 -12.31 10.28
C THR A 56 -5.76 -12.59 11.74
N VAL A 57 -5.13 -13.74 11.98
CA VAL A 57 -4.56 -14.08 13.28
C VAL A 57 -3.49 -13.04 13.63
N GLY A 58 -3.53 -12.53 14.85
CA GLY A 58 -2.67 -11.41 15.27
C GLY A 58 -3.36 -10.05 15.21
N ASP A 59 -4.52 -9.93 14.55
CA ASP A 59 -5.30 -8.70 14.60
C ASP A 59 -5.88 -8.49 16.00
N LYS A 60 -5.81 -7.24 16.47
CA LYS A 60 -6.31 -6.84 17.77
C LYS A 60 -7.77 -6.42 17.66
N MET A 61 -8.61 -7.02 18.48
CA MET A 61 -10.03 -6.71 18.61
C MET A 61 -10.31 -6.16 20.02
N ALA A 62 -11.31 -5.29 20.11
CA ALA A 62 -11.76 -4.76 21.39
C ALA A 62 -13.28 -4.60 21.41
N GLY A 63 -13.91 -4.98 22.53
CA GLY A 63 -15.31 -4.68 22.79
C GLY A 63 -15.49 -3.28 23.40
N ARG A 64 -16.74 -2.97 23.76
CA ARG A 64 -17.14 -1.63 24.24
C ARG A 64 -16.78 -1.37 25.71
N HIS A 65 -16.44 -2.41 26.47
CA HIS A 65 -16.24 -2.34 27.93
C HIS A 65 -14.81 -2.68 28.35
N GLY A 66 -13.82 -2.43 27.49
CA GLY A 66 -12.40 -2.58 27.83
C GLY A 66 -11.83 -3.98 27.68
N ASP A 67 -12.63 -4.93 27.19
CA ASP A 67 -12.23 -6.26 26.77
C ASP A 67 -11.39 -6.18 25.49
N LYS A 68 -10.07 -6.17 25.64
CA LYS A 68 -9.09 -6.15 24.54
C LYS A 68 -8.49 -7.54 24.37
N GLY A 69 -8.45 -8.05 23.14
CA GLY A 69 -7.87 -9.35 22.81
C GLY A 69 -7.21 -9.36 21.45
N VAL A 70 -6.34 -10.34 21.21
CA VAL A 70 -5.75 -10.60 19.89
C VAL A 70 -6.33 -11.91 19.38
N ILE A 71 -6.69 -11.96 18.10
CA ILE A 71 -7.21 -13.18 17.47
C ILE A 71 -6.11 -14.24 17.50
N SER A 72 -6.33 -15.30 18.27
CA SER A 72 -5.34 -16.38 18.45
C SER A 72 -5.47 -17.48 17.40
N ARG A 73 -6.70 -17.77 16.97
CA ARG A 73 -7.01 -18.77 15.95
C ARG A 73 -8.33 -18.43 15.28
N ILE A 74 -8.41 -18.61 13.96
CA ILE A 74 -9.66 -18.55 13.19
C ILE A 74 -10.06 -20.00 12.91
N LEU A 75 -11.16 -20.45 13.52
CA LEU A 75 -11.70 -21.80 13.32
C LEU A 75 -12.66 -21.82 12.14
N PRO A 76 -12.76 -22.97 11.42
CA PRO A 76 -13.84 -23.16 10.48
C PRO A 76 -15.18 -23.30 11.24
N VAL A 77 -16.30 -23.09 10.53
CA VAL A 77 -17.62 -22.93 11.17
C VAL A 77 -18.09 -24.25 11.82
N GLU A 78 -17.73 -25.38 11.23
CA GLU A 78 -18.05 -26.73 11.70
C GLU A 78 -17.44 -27.09 13.07
N ASP A 79 -16.29 -26.48 13.43
CA ASP A 79 -15.60 -26.74 14.69
C ASP A 79 -16.06 -25.80 15.82
N MET A 80 -16.89 -24.80 15.50
CA MET A 80 -17.39 -23.87 16.50
C MET A 80 -18.50 -24.53 17.34
N PRO A 81 -18.55 -24.26 18.66
CA PRO A 81 -19.69 -24.67 19.48
C PRO A 81 -21.00 -24.12 18.91
N PHE A 82 -21.99 -24.99 18.72
CA PHE A 82 -23.31 -24.65 18.21
C PHE A 82 -24.37 -24.70 19.33
N MET A 83 -25.53 -24.07 19.09
CA MET A 83 -26.73 -24.12 19.93
C MET A 83 -27.88 -24.81 19.19
#